data_AF-A0A835UB15-F1
#
_entry.id   AF-A0A835UB15-F1
#
_cell.length_a   1.000
_cell.length_b   1.000
_cell.length_c   1.000
_cell.angle_alpha   90.00
_cell.angle_beta   90.00
_cell.angle_gamma   90.00
#
_symmetry.space_group_name_H-M   'P 1'
#
loop_
_entity.id
_entity.type
_entity.pdbx_description
1 polymer ?
#
loop_
_entity_poly.entity_id
_entity_poly.type
_entity_poly.pdbx_seq_one_letter_code
_entity_poly.pdbx_strand_id
1 'polypeptide(L)'
;MIAHPARSLVWRRLGEGAKPRVAGNALIPPPMAASRGRGMSVDEGHAAVSLGEWQGWGTSSPVPAMVNRVIEDLRALEREVDTRMSFGGLGGKLQGTFKVQEDIKHREVYRNLTNAEEKLQFFAARQVACRLLGSRGYLCQKCWIAKEDCMCSKLVPCSLWNGIRFWIYMHPKDFLRQNNTGKLLWQLFGVQSATLSLFGIQEDEEIMWDAFLNSGKSMVWFLYPNQNSSPKTVKDILFDDLLPSPEGENTVQVKQVNLVLIDGTWSNSAAMYKRLKGRWAATWGENDPPCISLSTAGASVMHKLRPQPAWDRTCTAAAAANLLLELHWRTELRPRGLDEQAERVENAIDVLLEALTVRRRRMGRSVARRERHTTIASKLQNNS
;
A
#
# COMPACT_ATOMS: atom_id res chain seq x y z
N MET A 1 -6.38 -29.19 -46.72
CA MET A 1 -5.15 -29.72 -47.34
C MET A 1 -4.70 -28.75 -48.42
N ILE A 2 -3.40 -28.69 -48.64
CA ILE A 2 -2.63 -27.80 -49.53
C ILE A 2 -2.13 -26.54 -48.82
N ALA A 3 -0.83 -26.34 -49.01
CA ALA A 3 0.15 -25.84 -48.07
C ALA A 3 0.58 -24.39 -48.33
N HIS A 4 1.26 -23.84 -47.32
CA HIS A 4 2.08 -22.62 -47.31
C HIS A 4 2.99 -22.43 -48.54
N PRO A 5 3.46 -21.18 -48.78
CA PRO A 5 4.80 -20.86 -48.29
C PRO A 5 4.94 -19.48 -47.63
N ALA A 6 5.90 -19.43 -46.72
CA ALA A 6 6.36 -18.25 -45.99
C ALA A 6 7.17 -17.28 -46.88
N ARG A 7 7.15 -15.99 -46.55
CA ARG A 7 8.25 -15.05 -46.83
C ARG A 7 8.37 -13.98 -45.75
N SER A 8 9.57 -13.86 -45.20
CA SER A 8 10.01 -12.82 -44.29
C SER A 8 10.11 -11.46 -44.99
N LEU A 9 9.83 -10.37 -44.29
CA LEU A 9 10.39 -9.06 -44.64
C LEU A 9 10.55 -8.14 -43.42
N VAL A 10 11.83 -7.92 -43.14
CA VAL A 10 12.51 -6.74 -42.59
C VAL A 10 11.67 -5.45 -42.60
N TRP A 11 11.64 -4.74 -41.47
CA TRP A 11 11.31 -3.30 -41.44
C TRP A 11 12.39 -2.51 -40.69
N ARG A 12 13.12 -1.66 -41.44
CA ARG A 12 13.85 -0.50 -40.93
C ARG A 12 12.95 0.75 -41.01
N ARG A 13 13.25 1.70 -40.12
CA ARG A 13 12.64 3.01 -39.85
C ARG A 13 12.44 3.93 -41.06
N LEU A 14 11.50 4.86 -40.89
CA LEU A 14 11.48 6.34 -41.09
C LEU A 14 9.99 6.73 -41.31
N GLY A 15 9.39 7.82 -40.87
CA GLY A 15 9.73 9.06 -40.18
C GLY A 15 8.49 9.99 -40.28
N GLU A 16 8.32 10.87 -39.30
CA GLU A 16 7.64 12.18 -39.36
C GLU A 16 6.11 12.31 -39.52
N GLY A 17 5.56 13.25 -38.72
CA GLY A 17 4.16 13.67 -38.76
C GLY A 17 3.78 14.59 -37.59
N ALA A 18 4.42 15.75 -37.48
CA ALA A 18 4.05 16.81 -36.54
C ALA A 18 2.72 17.48 -36.95
N LYS A 19 1.85 17.80 -35.98
CA LYS A 19 0.70 18.71 -36.13
C LYS A 19 0.57 19.68 -34.93
N PRO A 20 0.00 20.87 -35.14
CA PRO A 20 0.35 22.09 -34.40
C PRO A 20 -0.45 22.29 -33.10
N ARG A 21 0.16 23.04 -32.17
CA ARG A 21 -0.45 23.56 -30.94
C ARG A 21 -1.44 24.69 -31.26
N VAL A 22 -2.68 24.56 -30.80
CA VAL A 22 -3.59 25.70 -30.62
C VAL A 22 -3.49 26.16 -29.16
N ALA A 23 -3.11 27.43 -28.99
CA ALA A 23 -2.99 28.09 -27.70
C ALA A 23 -4.37 28.37 -27.11
N GLY A 24 -4.71 27.67 -26.02
CA GLY A 24 -5.77 28.06 -25.11
C GLY A 24 -5.14 28.52 -23.80
N ASN A 25 -5.38 29.78 -23.43
CA ASN A 25 -4.94 30.37 -22.17
C ASN A 25 -5.42 29.53 -20.97
N ALA A 26 -4.57 28.63 -20.49
CA ALA A 26 -4.75 27.96 -19.22
C ALA A 26 -4.17 28.87 -18.14
N LEU A 27 -5.08 29.51 -17.39
CA LEU A 27 -4.79 30.17 -16.12
C LEU A 27 -3.83 29.30 -15.31
N ILE A 28 -2.60 29.79 -15.13
CA ILE A 28 -1.58 29.19 -14.28
C ILE A 28 -2.19 29.08 -12.87
N PRO A 29 -2.44 27.88 -12.33
CA PRO A 29 -2.83 27.78 -10.94
C PRO A 29 -1.67 28.31 -10.10
N PRO A 30 -1.93 29.10 -9.04
CA PRO A 30 -0.86 29.66 -8.25
C PRO A 30 0.01 28.53 -7.68
N PRO A 31 1.33 28.76 -7.52
CA PRO A 31 2.19 27.79 -6.87
C PRO A 31 1.54 27.40 -5.55
N MET A 32 1.52 26.09 -5.26
CA MET A 32 1.14 25.64 -3.92
C MET A 32 1.94 26.50 -2.96
N ALA A 33 1.24 27.29 -2.14
CA ALA A 33 1.87 28.04 -1.09
C ALA A 33 2.77 27.04 -0.36
N ALA A 34 4.08 27.21 -0.54
CA ALA A 34 5.02 26.81 0.46
C ALA A 34 4.42 27.41 1.72
N SER A 35 3.85 26.55 2.56
CA SER A 35 3.59 26.92 3.93
C SER A 35 4.92 27.48 4.39
N ARG A 36 4.98 28.81 4.54
CA ARG A 36 6.09 29.50 5.17
C ARG A 36 6.14 28.90 6.57
N GLY A 37 6.85 27.78 6.69
CA GLY A 37 7.36 27.27 7.94
C GLY A 37 8.21 28.39 8.46
N ARG A 38 7.60 29.18 9.36
CA ARG A 38 8.30 30.14 10.18
C ARG A 38 9.52 29.39 10.74
N GLY A 39 10.71 29.94 10.48
CA GLY A 39 11.98 29.28 10.68
C GLY A 39 12.06 28.59 12.03
N MET A 40 12.02 27.27 12.02
CA MET A 40 12.63 26.44 13.03
C MET A 40 13.76 25.71 12.31
N SER A 41 14.96 26.27 12.42
CA SER A 41 16.20 25.55 12.20
C SER A 41 16.28 24.45 13.26
N VAL A 42 15.76 23.27 12.94
CA VAL A 42 16.03 22.07 13.71
C VAL A 42 16.90 21.17 12.85
N ASP A 43 18.10 20.93 13.37
CA ASP A 43 19.18 20.11 12.82
C ASP A 43 18.81 18.61 12.65
N GLU A 44 17.56 18.24 12.95
CA GLU A 44 16.99 16.88 12.88
C GLU A 44 16.90 16.30 11.45
N GLY A 45 17.13 17.12 10.42
CA GLY A 45 17.17 16.67 9.02
C GLY A 45 18.36 15.76 8.68
N HIS A 46 19.43 15.81 9.47
CA HIS A 46 20.72 15.19 9.13
C HIS A 46 20.94 13.79 9.74
N ALA A 47 20.16 13.37 10.73
CA ALA A 47 20.36 12.08 11.41
C ALA A 47 19.77 10.88 10.63
N ALA A 48 20.49 9.75 10.58
CA ALA A 48 19.98 8.48 10.05
C ALA A 48 18.62 8.09 10.65
N VAL A 49 17.84 7.24 9.96
CA VAL A 49 16.55 6.79 10.48
C VAL A 49 16.81 5.89 11.69
N SER A 50 16.42 6.36 12.87
CA SER A 50 16.50 5.56 14.10
C SER A 50 15.47 4.43 14.09
N LEU A 51 15.71 3.37 14.87
CA LEU A 51 14.75 2.28 15.02
C LEU A 51 13.41 2.79 15.56
N GLY A 52 13.44 3.69 16.54
CA GLY A 52 12.23 4.28 17.12
C GLY A 52 11.44 5.14 16.12
N GLU A 53 12.14 5.89 15.27
CA GLU A 53 11.49 6.60 14.17
C GLU A 53 10.83 5.63 13.18
N TRP A 54 11.56 4.60 12.73
CA TRP A 54 11.07 3.60 11.80
C TRP A 54 9.81 2.92 12.33
N GLN A 55 9.88 2.34 13.54
CA GLN A 55 8.76 1.66 14.17
C GLN A 55 7.61 2.61 14.50
N GLY A 56 7.90 3.88 14.77
CA GLY A 56 6.90 4.92 14.95
C GLY A 56 5.98 5.09 13.73
N TRP A 57 6.46 4.78 12.52
CA TRP A 57 5.66 4.82 11.29
C TRP A 57 4.71 3.61 11.13
N GLY A 58 4.72 2.65 12.06
CA GLY A 58 3.84 1.48 12.07
C GLY A 58 4.51 0.16 11.67
N THR A 59 5.84 0.15 11.52
CA THR A 59 6.61 -1.06 11.22
C THR A 59 7.01 -1.77 12.52
N SER A 60 7.26 -3.08 12.44
CA SER A 60 7.81 -3.88 13.55
C SER A 60 9.22 -4.39 13.29
N SER A 61 9.72 -4.22 12.07
CA SER A 61 11.03 -4.68 11.59
C SER A 61 12.17 -3.79 12.10
N PRO A 62 13.43 -4.27 12.03
CA PRO A 62 14.59 -3.38 12.06
C PRO A 62 14.56 -2.39 10.88
N VAL A 63 15.35 -1.32 10.95
CA VAL A 63 15.45 -0.37 9.84
C VAL A 63 16.10 -1.07 8.63
N PRO A 64 15.44 -1.12 7.46
CA PRO A 64 15.96 -1.85 6.31
C PRO A 64 17.31 -1.30 5.85
N ALA A 65 18.29 -2.19 5.65
CA ALA A 65 19.66 -1.78 5.33
C ALA A 65 19.73 -1.02 4.00
N MET A 66 18.95 -1.45 3.00
CA MET A 66 18.91 -0.76 1.71
C MET A 66 18.20 0.60 1.77
N VAL A 67 17.21 0.78 2.66
CA VAL A 67 16.57 2.08 2.87
C VAL A 67 17.58 3.07 3.46
N ASN A 68 18.35 2.65 4.46
CA ASN A 68 19.41 3.50 5.04
C ASN A 68 20.47 3.89 4.01
N ARG A 69 20.95 2.92 3.21
CA ARG A 69 21.91 3.20 2.13
C ARG A 69 21.37 4.25 1.14
N VAL A 70 20.13 4.11 0.69
CA VAL A 70 19.54 5.12 -0.22
C VAL A 70 19.41 6.49 0.44
N ILE A 71 19.11 6.56 1.75
CA ILE A 71 19.07 7.84 2.48
C ILE A 71 20.46 8.47 2.56
N GLU A 72 21.51 7.68 2.80
CA GLU A 72 22.90 8.13 2.80
C GLU A 72 23.32 8.65 1.42
N ASP A 73 22.97 7.93 0.34
CA ASP A 73 23.24 8.34 -1.04
C ASP A 73 22.55 9.65 -1.40
N LEU A 74 21.28 9.83 -1.00
CA LEU A 74 20.55 11.08 -1.21
C LEU A 74 21.21 12.26 -0.49
N ARG A 75 21.75 12.04 0.71
CA ARG A 75 22.47 13.08 1.47
C ARG A 75 23.87 13.34 0.94
N ALA A 76 24.56 12.33 0.43
CA ALA A 76 25.82 12.51 -0.28
C ALA A 76 25.59 13.36 -1.53
N LEU A 77 24.50 13.11 -2.26
CA LEU A 77 24.12 13.92 -3.40
C LEU A 77 23.82 15.38 -3.02
N GLU A 78 23.15 15.67 -1.90
CA GLU A 78 22.92 17.05 -1.43
C GLU A 78 24.22 17.84 -1.29
N ARG A 79 25.26 17.20 -0.74
CA ARG A 79 26.59 17.79 -0.56
C ARG A 79 27.32 17.97 -1.90
N GLU A 80 27.16 17.03 -2.82
CA GLU A 80 27.81 17.09 -4.13
C GLU A 80 27.23 18.16 -5.05
N VAL A 81 25.91 18.32 -5.05
CA VAL A 81 25.22 19.30 -5.92
C VAL A 81 24.97 20.65 -5.23
N ASP A 82 25.43 20.82 -3.99
CA ASP A 82 25.21 21.98 -3.13
C ASP A 82 23.76 22.50 -3.17
N THR A 83 22.81 21.56 -3.18
CA THR A 83 21.38 21.85 -3.32
C THR A 83 20.61 21.00 -2.33
N ARG A 84 19.86 21.66 -1.43
CA ARG A 84 19.02 20.98 -0.46
C ARG A 84 17.85 20.24 -1.12
N MET A 85 17.55 19.03 -0.66
CA MET A 85 16.37 18.29 -1.01
C MET A 85 15.12 19.11 -0.68
N SER A 86 14.23 19.21 -1.67
CA SER A 86 12.91 19.78 -1.49
C SER A 86 11.86 18.77 -1.93
N PHE A 87 10.82 18.63 -1.11
CA PHE A 87 9.71 17.72 -1.36
C PHE A 87 8.43 18.52 -1.58
N GLY A 88 7.62 18.11 -2.56
CA GLY A 88 6.41 18.86 -2.92
C GLY A 88 5.53 18.17 -3.96
N GLY A 89 4.54 18.92 -4.43
CA GLY A 89 3.61 18.48 -5.48
C GLY A 89 2.68 17.32 -5.07
N LEU A 90 2.03 16.71 -6.07
CA LEU A 90 1.15 15.56 -5.87
C LEU A 90 1.96 14.33 -5.42
N GLY A 91 1.87 14.02 -4.12
CA GLY A 91 2.46 12.83 -3.52
C GLY A 91 3.80 13.04 -2.80
N GLY A 92 4.20 14.29 -2.54
CA GLY A 92 5.37 14.62 -1.71
C GLY A 92 6.69 14.16 -2.35
N LYS A 93 6.84 14.34 -3.66
CA LYS A 93 8.01 13.88 -4.42
C LYS A 93 9.14 14.90 -4.33
N LEU A 94 10.38 14.45 -4.52
CA LEU A 94 11.53 15.33 -4.78
C LEU A 94 11.21 16.33 -5.89
N GLN A 95 11.70 17.56 -5.74
CA GLN A 95 11.48 18.68 -6.67
C GLN A 95 12.79 19.30 -7.13
N GLY A 96 12.69 20.20 -8.12
CA GLY A 96 13.78 21.05 -8.57
C GLY A 96 14.91 20.32 -9.30
N THR A 97 16.05 21.00 -9.40
CA THR A 97 17.29 20.48 -10.02
C THR A 97 17.81 19.24 -9.30
N PHE A 98 17.69 19.19 -7.97
CA PHE A 98 18.06 18.02 -7.18
C PHE A 98 17.38 16.74 -7.68
N LYS A 99 16.06 16.78 -7.89
CA LYS A 99 15.29 15.65 -8.44
C LYS A 99 15.86 15.14 -9.77
N VAL A 100 16.30 16.05 -10.64
CA VAL A 100 16.85 15.68 -11.94
C VAL A 100 18.17 14.93 -11.76
N GLN A 101 19.06 15.43 -10.90
CA GLN A 101 20.34 14.78 -10.61
C GLN A 101 20.15 13.41 -9.94
N GLU A 102 19.22 13.34 -8.98
CA GLU A 102 18.86 12.10 -8.31
C GLU A 102 18.29 11.07 -9.28
N ASP A 103 17.39 11.47 -10.19
CA ASP A 103 16.83 10.58 -11.22
C ASP A 103 17.92 10.06 -12.18
N ILE A 104 18.93 10.87 -12.51
CA ILE A 104 20.07 10.45 -13.35
C ILE A 104 20.87 9.36 -12.62
N LYS A 105 21.33 9.63 -11.39
CA LYS A 105 22.11 8.67 -10.60
C LYS A 105 21.33 7.39 -10.32
N HIS A 106 20.07 7.50 -9.94
CA HIS A 106 19.21 6.34 -9.73
C HIS A 106 19.11 5.47 -10.99
N ARG A 107 18.94 6.07 -12.17
CA ARG A 107 18.88 5.31 -13.44
C ARG A 107 20.22 4.67 -13.80
N GLU A 108 21.33 5.26 -13.40
CA GLU A 108 22.65 4.65 -13.57
C GLU A 108 22.82 3.43 -12.67
N VAL A 109 22.58 3.57 -11.36
CA VAL A 109 22.60 2.45 -10.41
C VAL A 109 21.67 1.33 -10.87
N TYR A 110 20.41 1.67 -11.20
CA TYR A 110 19.42 0.70 -11.66
C TYR A 110 19.84 -0.05 -12.94
N ARG A 111 20.57 0.61 -13.87
CA ARG A 111 21.10 -0.05 -15.08
C ARG A 111 22.22 -1.03 -14.76
N ASN A 112 23.04 -0.73 -13.75
CA ASN A 112 24.17 -1.57 -13.34
C ASN A 112 23.75 -2.79 -12.52
N LEU A 113 22.56 -2.77 -11.90
CA LEU A 113 21.99 -3.95 -11.27
C LEU A 113 21.66 -5.01 -12.33
N THR A 114 22.07 -6.25 -12.09
CA THR A 114 21.84 -7.38 -13.01
C THR A 114 20.71 -8.29 -12.53
N ASN A 115 20.55 -8.42 -11.21
CA ASN A 115 19.51 -9.24 -10.59
C ASN A 115 18.16 -8.52 -10.54
N ALA A 116 17.08 -9.21 -10.92
CA ALA A 116 15.72 -8.69 -10.84
C ALA A 116 15.27 -8.42 -9.39
N GLU A 117 15.73 -9.22 -8.44
CA GLU A 117 15.44 -9.06 -7.01
C GLU A 117 16.10 -7.78 -6.47
N GLU A 118 17.39 -7.57 -6.75
CA GLU A 118 18.10 -6.35 -6.33
C GLU A 118 17.46 -5.10 -6.95
N LYS A 119 17.02 -5.16 -8.21
CA LYS A 119 16.28 -4.07 -8.85
C LYS A 119 14.98 -3.74 -8.13
N LEU A 120 14.23 -4.76 -7.73
CA LEU A 120 12.99 -4.60 -6.97
C LEU A 120 13.28 -3.97 -5.61
N GLN A 121 14.24 -4.52 -4.87
CA GLN A 121 14.62 -4.03 -3.54
C GLN A 121 15.12 -2.59 -3.58
N PHE A 122 15.99 -2.26 -4.53
CA PHE A 122 16.49 -0.90 -4.72
C PHE A 122 15.37 0.08 -5.06
N PHE A 123 14.46 -0.32 -5.95
CA PHE A 123 13.29 0.50 -6.28
C PHE A 123 12.39 0.73 -5.06
N ALA A 124 12.07 -0.32 -4.30
CA ALA A 124 11.23 -0.25 -3.11
C ALA A 124 11.88 0.65 -2.04
N ALA A 125 13.16 0.41 -1.75
CA ALA A 125 13.96 1.18 -0.80
C ALA A 125 13.98 2.67 -1.16
N ARG A 126 14.17 3.02 -2.44
CA ARG A 126 14.08 4.41 -2.89
C ARG A 126 12.71 5.04 -2.63
N GLN A 127 11.62 4.34 -2.95
CA GLN A 127 10.28 4.88 -2.70
C GLN A 127 10.07 5.14 -1.20
N VAL A 128 10.49 4.21 -0.34
CA VAL A 128 10.40 4.34 1.12
C VAL A 128 11.27 5.48 1.65
N ALA A 129 12.54 5.53 1.25
CA ALA A 129 13.50 6.57 1.66
C ALA A 129 13.01 7.98 1.32
N CYS A 130 12.60 8.21 0.07
CA CYS A 130 12.06 9.51 -0.35
C CYS A 130 10.83 9.92 0.47
N ARG A 131 9.98 8.95 0.84
CA ARG A 131 8.77 9.20 1.62
C ARG A 131 9.08 9.53 3.07
N LEU A 132 10.01 8.82 3.70
CA LEU A 132 10.47 9.10 5.06
C LEU A 132 11.02 10.53 5.14
N LEU A 133 11.98 10.86 4.28
CA LEU A 133 12.63 12.18 4.24
C LEU A 133 11.62 13.30 3.95
N GLY A 134 10.70 13.10 3.00
CA GLY A 134 9.68 14.08 2.67
C GLY A 134 8.55 14.23 3.70
N SER A 135 8.46 13.31 4.66
CA SER A 135 7.40 13.30 5.69
C SER A 135 7.88 13.74 7.07
N ARG A 136 9.19 13.65 7.32
CA ARG A 136 9.82 14.00 8.61
C ARG A 136 9.48 15.44 9.01
N GLY A 137 9.17 15.64 10.29
CA GLY A 137 8.77 16.94 10.83
C GLY A 137 7.33 17.37 10.52
N TYR A 138 6.70 16.85 9.46
CA TYR A 138 5.41 17.32 8.95
C TYR A 138 4.23 16.37 9.21
N LEU A 139 4.41 15.05 9.01
CA LEU A 139 3.34 14.08 9.27
C LEU A 139 3.35 13.61 10.73
N CYS A 140 2.17 13.28 11.24
CA CYS A 140 2.01 12.45 12.42
C CYS A 140 2.48 11.02 12.09
N GLN A 141 3.36 10.45 12.90
CA GLN A 141 3.91 9.11 12.67
C GLN A 141 2.86 7.99 12.74
N LYS A 142 1.81 8.17 13.55
CA LYS A 142 0.73 7.19 13.70
C LYS A 142 -0.26 7.20 12.53
N CYS A 143 -0.84 8.35 12.20
CA CYS A 143 -1.92 8.45 11.19
C CYS A 143 -1.45 8.87 9.79
N TRP A 144 -0.18 9.26 9.64
CA TRP A 144 0.40 9.78 8.40
C TRP A 144 -0.31 10.99 7.82
N ILE A 145 -1.15 11.68 8.61
CA ILE A 145 -1.75 12.96 8.26
C ILE A 145 -0.83 14.08 8.75
N ALA A 146 -0.89 15.27 8.13
CA ALA A 146 -0.17 16.44 8.63
C ALA A 146 -0.47 16.65 10.13
N LYS A 147 0.55 17.02 10.92
CA LYS A 147 0.42 17.16 12.39
C LYS A 147 -0.76 18.06 12.80
N GLU A 148 -1.00 19.14 12.04
CA GLU A 148 -2.12 20.08 12.21
C GLU A 148 -3.52 19.47 11.98
N ASP A 149 -3.63 18.34 11.29
CA ASP A 149 -4.87 17.60 11.01
C ASP A 149 -4.85 16.19 11.64
N CYS A 150 -4.01 15.99 12.65
CA CYS A 150 -3.86 14.69 13.27
C CYS A 150 -5.21 14.16 13.77
N MET A 151 -5.56 12.93 13.37
CA MET A 151 -6.83 12.29 13.71
C MET A 151 -6.72 11.26 14.84
N CYS A 152 -5.53 11.06 15.42
CA CYS A 152 -5.27 9.92 16.30
C CYS A 152 -6.15 9.92 17.56
N SER A 153 -6.51 11.08 18.10
CA SER A 153 -7.37 11.19 19.28
C SER A 153 -8.84 10.84 19.00
N LYS A 154 -9.25 10.79 17.73
CA LYS A 154 -10.60 10.40 17.31
C LYS A 154 -10.74 8.90 17.07
N LEU A 155 -9.62 8.18 16.98
CA LEU A 155 -9.63 6.72 16.81
C LEU A 155 -9.83 6.06 18.16
N VAL A 156 -10.69 5.05 18.21
CA VAL A 156 -10.92 4.22 19.40
C VAL A 156 -10.22 2.88 19.19
N PRO A 157 -9.06 2.62 19.82
CA PRO A 157 -8.39 1.33 19.72
C PRO A 157 -9.27 0.20 20.23
N CYS A 158 -9.09 -0.99 19.66
CA CYS A 158 -9.75 -2.21 20.11
C CYS A 158 -8.83 -3.41 19.88
N SER A 159 -9.00 -4.49 20.64
CA SER A 159 -8.23 -5.70 20.43
C SER A 159 -8.84 -6.54 19.31
N LEU A 160 -8.03 -6.96 18.35
CA LEU A 160 -8.42 -7.98 17.39
C LEU A 160 -8.52 -9.33 18.11
N TRP A 161 -9.44 -10.19 17.69
CA TRP A 161 -9.49 -11.56 18.19
C TRP A 161 -8.13 -12.25 17.95
N ASN A 162 -7.55 -12.81 19.01
CA ASN A 162 -6.20 -13.38 18.99
C ASN A 162 -6.05 -14.66 18.14
N GLY A 163 -7.13 -15.23 17.62
CA GLY A 163 -7.10 -16.34 16.66
C GLY A 163 -6.77 -15.90 15.23
N ILE A 164 -6.79 -14.60 14.93
CA ILE A 164 -6.46 -14.06 13.61
C ILE A 164 -5.37 -12.98 13.71
N ARG A 165 -4.60 -12.86 12.63
CA ARG A 165 -3.59 -11.82 12.45
C ARG A 165 -3.68 -11.24 11.05
N PHE A 166 -3.68 -9.92 10.93
CA PHE A 166 -3.62 -9.25 9.64
C PHE A 166 -2.17 -8.96 9.24
N TRP A 167 -1.84 -9.26 8.00
CA TRP A 167 -0.63 -8.81 7.32
C TRP A 167 -1.00 -7.83 6.23
N ILE A 168 -0.61 -6.57 6.39
CA ILE A 168 -0.85 -5.53 5.39
C ILE A 168 0.35 -5.52 4.47
N TYR A 169 0.24 -6.28 3.38
CA TYR A 169 1.29 -6.36 2.37
C TYR A 169 1.19 -5.16 1.44
N MET A 170 1.93 -4.10 1.76
CA MET A 170 1.76 -2.76 1.20
C MET A 170 2.75 -2.45 0.08
N HIS A 171 2.25 -1.85 -1.01
CA HIS A 171 3.12 -1.34 -2.06
C HIS A 171 3.93 -0.11 -1.57
N PRO A 172 5.24 -0.01 -1.83
CA PRO A 172 6.10 1.04 -1.25
C PRO A 172 5.73 2.46 -1.71
N LYS A 173 5.04 2.62 -2.84
CA LYS A 173 4.46 3.93 -3.26
C LYS A 173 3.28 4.39 -2.41
N ASP A 174 2.66 3.50 -1.67
CA ASP A 174 1.50 3.79 -0.82
C ASP A 174 1.87 3.96 0.66
N PHE A 175 3.10 3.59 1.04
CA PHE A 175 3.69 3.92 2.35
C PHE A 175 3.63 5.44 2.62
N LEU A 176 3.30 5.83 3.84
CA LEU A 176 3.09 7.24 4.26
C LEU A 176 2.11 8.05 3.40
N ARG A 177 1.23 7.40 2.61
CA ARG A 177 0.15 8.13 1.94
C ARG A 177 -0.95 8.46 2.93
N GLN A 178 -1.31 9.74 2.94
CA GLN A 178 -2.35 10.30 3.80
C GLN A 178 -3.70 9.58 3.66
N ASN A 179 -4.05 9.12 2.46
CA ASN A 179 -5.33 8.44 2.20
C ASN A 179 -5.22 6.91 2.13
N ASN A 180 -4.07 6.32 2.46
CA ASN A 180 -3.96 4.88 2.60
C ASN A 180 -4.83 4.44 3.77
N THR A 181 -5.68 3.42 3.58
CA THR A 181 -6.59 2.93 4.62
C THR A 181 -6.04 1.73 5.37
N GLY A 182 -5.08 0.98 4.80
CA GLY A 182 -4.47 -0.19 5.46
C GLY A 182 -3.87 0.17 6.83
N LYS A 183 -3.37 1.41 6.96
CA LYS A 183 -2.88 1.93 8.25
C LYS A 183 -3.86 1.95 9.39
N LEU A 184 -5.16 2.04 9.10
CA LEU A 184 -6.17 2.04 10.14
C LEU A 184 -6.16 0.73 10.93
N LEU A 185 -5.79 -0.39 10.29
CA LEU A 185 -5.81 -1.70 10.92
C LEU A 185 -4.82 -1.78 12.11
N TRP A 186 -3.57 -1.36 11.93
CA TRP A 186 -2.60 -1.36 13.03
C TRP A 186 -2.77 -0.17 13.98
N GLN A 187 -3.41 0.91 13.54
CA GLN A 187 -3.79 2.00 14.43
C GLN A 187 -4.92 1.60 15.41
N LEU A 188 -5.83 0.72 14.99
CA LEU A 188 -6.91 0.21 15.82
C LEU A 188 -6.48 -1.00 16.66
N PHE A 189 -5.91 -2.01 16.00
CA PHE A 189 -5.62 -3.32 16.59
C PHE A 189 -4.21 -3.43 17.19
N GLY A 190 -3.32 -2.49 16.88
CA GLY A 190 -1.92 -2.55 17.25
C GLY A 190 -1.07 -3.32 16.23
N VAL A 191 0.23 -3.00 16.21
CA VAL A 191 1.21 -3.52 15.23
C VAL A 191 1.47 -5.03 15.35
N GLN A 192 1.07 -5.66 16.46
CA GLN A 192 1.21 -7.10 16.65
C GLN A 192 0.07 -7.87 15.97
N SER A 193 -1.16 -7.36 16.07
CA SER A 193 -2.36 -7.98 15.49
C SER A 193 -2.55 -7.61 14.02
N ALA A 194 -2.06 -6.45 13.60
CA ALA A 194 -2.05 -5.99 12.23
C ALA A 194 -0.65 -5.49 11.86
N THR A 195 0.12 -6.31 11.16
CA THR A 195 1.54 -6.05 10.88
C THR A 195 1.71 -5.50 9.46
N LEU A 196 2.44 -4.40 9.31
CA LEU A 196 2.86 -3.88 8.02
C LEU A 196 4.02 -4.72 7.45
N SER A 197 3.91 -5.14 6.19
CA SER A 197 5.03 -5.71 5.41
C SER A 197 5.12 -4.99 4.07
N LEU A 198 6.25 -4.34 3.79
CA LEU A 198 6.43 -3.57 2.55
C LEU A 198 6.93 -4.44 1.40
N PHE A 199 6.20 -4.42 0.27
CA PHE A 199 6.56 -5.13 -0.96
C PHE A 199 7.95 -4.72 -1.46
N GLY A 200 8.85 -5.71 -1.57
CA GLY A 200 10.23 -5.51 -2.01
C GLY A 200 11.18 -5.00 -0.92
N ILE A 201 10.75 -4.94 0.35
CA ILE A 201 11.65 -4.74 1.49
C ILE A 201 11.91 -6.12 2.10
N GLN A 202 13.14 -6.59 2.01
CA GLN A 202 13.50 -7.97 2.35
C GLN A 202 13.22 -8.28 3.81
N GLU A 203 13.62 -7.41 4.73
CA GLU A 203 13.48 -7.59 6.17
C GLU A 203 11.99 -7.71 6.58
N ASP A 204 11.13 -6.91 5.97
CA ASP A 204 9.68 -6.95 6.19
C ASP A 204 9.03 -8.22 5.63
N GLU A 205 9.50 -8.69 4.47
CA GLU A 205 8.98 -9.91 3.85
C GLU A 205 9.45 -11.17 4.58
N GLU A 206 10.71 -11.21 5.02
CA GLU A 206 11.26 -12.33 5.80
C GLU A 206 10.50 -12.53 7.11
N ILE A 207 10.28 -11.46 7.88
CA ILE A 207 9.47 -11.53 9.13
C ILE A 207 8.08 -12.09 8.87
N MET A 208 7.44 -11.67 7.77
CA MET A 208 6.12 -12.18 7.38
C MET A 208 6.17 -13.66 7.00
N TRP A 209 7.13 -14.07 6.18
CA TRP A 209 7.27 -15.46 5.74
C TRP A 209 7.70 -16.40 6.87
N ASP A 210 8.52 -15.94 7.82
CA ASP A 210 8.87 -16.69 9.02
C ASP A 210 7.62 -16.97 9.87
N ALA A 211 6.73 -15.98 10.02
CA ALA A 211 5.45 -16.20 10.69
C ALA A 211 4.58 -17.23 9.97
N PHE A 212 4.59 -17.24 8.63
CA PHE A 212 3.85 -18.22 7.83
C PHE A 212 4.41 -19.63 7.97
N LEU A 213 5.74 -19.77 7.96
CA LEU A 213 6.43 -21.04 8.18
C LEU A 213 6.10 -21.59 9.57
N ASN A 214 6.16 -20.74 10.59
CA ASN A 214 5.87 -21.12 11.98
C ASN A 214 4.41 -21.54 12.17
N SER A 215 3.44 -20.86 11.53
CA SER A 215 2.02 -21.24 11.64
C SER A 215 1.64 -22.47 10.81
N GLY A 216 2.43 -22.76 9.77
CA GLY A 216 2.13 -23.76 8.76
C GLY A 216 1.18 -23.25 7.67
N LYS A 217 1.25 -23.93 6.52
CA LYS A 217 0.57 -23.58 5.26
C LYS A 217 -0.95 -23.40 5.40
N SER A 218 -1.62 -24.26 6.17
CA SER A 218 -3.08 -24.23 6.35
C SER A 218 -3.57 -22.99 7.10
N MET A 219 -2.66 -22.27 7.76
CA MET A 219 -2.96 -21.08 8.55
C MET A 219 -2.72 -19.78 7.78
N VAL A 220 -2.46 -19.82 6.48
CA VAL A 220 -2.14 -18.62 5.68
C VAL A 220 -3.16 -18.46 4.57
N TRP A 221 -3.78 -17.29 4.49
CA TRP A 221 -4.84 -16.99 3.51
C TRP A 221 -4.66 -15.59 2.92
N PHE A 222 -4.83 -15.46 1.61
CA PHE A 222 -4.66 -14.21 0.90
C PHE A 222 -6.01 -13.61 0.55
N LEU A 223 -6.28 -12.39 1.00
CA LEU A 223 -7.44 -11.63 0.59
C LEU A 223 -7.16 -10.99 -0.77
N TYR A 224 -7.51 -11.70 -1.83
CA TYR A 224 -7.31 -11.25 -3.20
C TYR A 224 -8.35 -11.91 -4.12
N PRO A 225 -9.11 -11.15 -4.92
CA PRO A 225 -10.07 -11.71 -5.86
C PRO A 225 -9.31 -12.33 -7.03
N ASN A 226 -8.80 -13.54 -6.81
CA ASN A 226 -8.11 -14.31 -7.84
C ASN A 226 -9.12 -15.16 -8.60
N GLN A 227 -8.95 -15.23 -9.93
CA GLN A 227 -9.76 -16.04 -10.84
C GLN A 227 -9.34 -17.52 -10.79
N ASN A 228 -9.20 -18.08 -9.60
CA ASN A 228 -9.01 -19.53 -9.47
C ASN A 228 -10.27 -20.23 -10.00
N SER A 229 -10.07 -21.39 -10.63
CA SER A 229 -11.15 -22.21 -11.18
C SER A 229 -12.22 -22.56 -10.14
N SER A 230 -11.82 -22.64 -8.86
CA SER A 230 -12.68 -22.73 -7.68
C SER A 230 -12.36 -21.58 -6.71
N PRO A 231 -13.20 -20.53 -6.63
CA PRO A 231 -12.96 -19.43 -5.71
C PRO A 231 -13.17 -19.91 -4.27
N LYS A 232 -12.18 -19.70 -3.40
CA LYS A 232 -12.36 -19.93 -1.96
C LYS A 232 -13.03 -18.73 -1.31
N THR A 233 -13.74 -19.00 -0.24
CA THR A 233 -14.53 -18.07 0.57
C THR A 233 -14.07 -18.13 2.02
N VAL A 234 -14.62 -17.25 2.85
CA VAL A 234 -14.34 -17.24 4.30
C VAL A 234 -14.76 -18.54 5.00
N LYS A 235 -15.69 -19.30 4.39
CA LYS A 235 -16.14 -20.61 4.90
C LYS A 235 -15.05 -21.69 4.78
N ASP A 236 -14.11 -21.54 3.85
CA ASP A 236 -13.06 -22.53 3.60
C ASP A 236 -11.89 -22.44 4.60
N ILE A 237 -11.86 -21.39 5.43
CA ILE A 237 -10.85 -21.25 6.49
C ILE A 237 -11.17 -22.23 7.61
N LEU A 238 -10.18 -23.01 8.06
CA LEU A 238 -10.38 -23.93 9.18
C LEU A 238 -9.95 -23.26 10.49
N PHE A 239 -10.84 -23.27 11.48
CA PHE A 239 -10.60 -22.71 12.82
C PHE A 239 -10.64 -23.77 13.92
N ASP A 240 -10.79 -25.04 13.57
CA ASP A 240 -11.00 -26.15 14.50
C ASP A 240 -9.84 -26.29 15.51
N ASP A 241 -8.60 -26.03 15.05
CA ASP A 241 -7.40 -26.05 15.89
C ASP A 241 -7.29 -24.84 16.86
N LEU A 242 -8.15 -23.82 16.71
CA LEU A 242 -8.05 -22.53 17.42
C LEU A 242 -9.10 -22.35 18.53
N LEU A 243 -10.06 -23.27 18.59
CA LEU A 243 -11.06 -23.29 19.64
C LEU A 243 -10.48 -24.07 20.83
N PRO A 244 -10.49 -23.50 22.05
CA PRO A 244 -9.92 -24.19 23.20
C PRO A 244 -10.67 -25.51 23.44
N SER A 245 -9.92 -26.62 23.54
CA SER A 245 -10.42 -27.83 24.18
C SER A 245 -10.75 -27.51 25.65
N PRO A 246 -11.82 -28.09 26.21
CA PRO A 246 -12.26 -27.81 27.59
C PRO A 246 -11.28 -28.26 28.69
N GLU A 247 -10.11 -28.81 28.36
CA GLU A 247 -9.15 -29.37 29.32
C GLU A 247 -7.74 -28.83 29.07
N GLY A 248 -7.20 -28.09 30.05
CA GLY A 248 -5.77 -27.89 30.24
C GLY A 248 -5.22 -26.50 29.96
N GLU A 249 -5.10 -25.69 31.01
CA GLU A 249 -4.14 -24.60 31.09
C GLU A 249 -2.73 -25.17 30.92
N ASN A 250 -2.09 -24.86 29.79
CA ASN A 250 -0.65 -24.74 29.67
C ASN A 250 -0.40 -23.72 28.55
N THR A 251 0.71 -22.98 28.64
CA THR A 251 1.17 -21.95 27.70
C THR A 251 1.41 -22.48 26.28
N VAL A 252 0.33 -22.86 25.60
CA VAL A 252 0.32 -23.23 24.18
C VAL A 252 0.21 -21.93 23.42
N GLN A 253 1.19 -21.65 22.55
CA GLN A 253 1.07 -20.57 21.57
C GLN A 253 -0.28 -20.75 20.85
N VAL A 254 -1.20 -19.82 21.08
CA VAL A 254 -2.48 -19.81 20.36
C VAL A 254 -2.12 -19.75 18.89
N LYS A 255 -2.38 -20.84 18.18
CA LYS A 255 -2.15 -20.93 16.74
C LYS A 255 -3.01 -19.81 16.10
N GLN A 256 -2.47 -19.07 15.13
CA GLN A 256 -3.16 -17.91 14.56
C GLN A 256 -3.33 -18.09 13.06
N VAL A 257 -4.50 -17.74 12.54
CA VAL A 257 -4.70 -17.62 11.09
C VAL A 257 -4.12 -16.30 10.62
N ASN A 258 -3.15 -16.37 9.71
CA ASN A 258 -2.53 -15.25 9.02
C ASN A 258 -3.37 -14.87 7.80
N LEU A 259 -3.98 -13.68 7.85
CA LEU A 259 -4.80 -13.10 6.79
C LEU A 259 -4.00 -12.00 6.10
N VAL A 260 -3.63 -12.21 4.84
CA VAL A 260 -2.77 -11.31 4.06
C VAL A 260 -3.62 -10.40 3.18
N LEU A 261 -3.58 -9.09 3.43
CA LEU A 261 -4.27 -8.08 2.66
C LEU A 261 -3.29 -7.38 1.72
N ILE A 262 -3.51 -7.48 0.41
CA ILE A 262 -2.66 -6.84 -0.60
C ILE A 262 -3.06 -5.36 -0.73
N ASP A 263 -2.26 -4.48 -0.14
CA ASP A 263 -2.52 -3.04 -0.08
C ASP A 263 -1.75 -2.28 -1.17
N GLY A 264 -2.41 -2.06 -2.30
CA GLY A 264 -1.87 -1.31 -3.42
C GLY A 264 -2.96 -0.88 -4.39
N THR A 265 -2.57 -0.20 -5.47
CA THR A 265 -3.50 -0.04 -6.60
C THR A 265 -3.73 -1.40 -7.26
N TRP A 266 -4.90 -1.60 -7.88
CA TRP A 266 -5.22 -2.82 -8.65
C TRP A 266 -4.15 -3.20 -9.70
N SER A 267 -3.51 -2.20 -10.31
CA SER A 267 -2.40 -2.44 -11.23
C SER A 267 -1.15 -3.00 -10.53
N ASN A 268 -0.86 -2.53 -9.32
CA ASN A 268 0.33 -2.93 -8.56
C ASN A 268 0.08 -4.27 -7.84
N SER A 269 -1.15 -4.50 -7.36
CA SER A 269 -1.53 -5.70 -6.62
C SER A 269 -1.30 -6.97 -7.43
N ALA A 270 -1.43 -6.94 -8.76
CA ALA A 270 -1.12 -8.07 -9.62
C ALA A 270 0.37 -8.48 -9.56
N ALA A 271 1.29 -7.52 -9.55
CA ALA A 271 2.72 -7.79 -9.43
C ALA A 271 3.08 -8.29 -8.02
N MET A 272 2.46 -7.69 -7.00
CA MET A 272 2.61 -8.11 -5.59
C MET A 272 2.11 -9.55 -5.40
N TYR A 273 0.93 -9.86 -5.93
CA TYR A 273 0.36 -11.20 -5.88
C TYR A 273 1.22 -12.22 -6.65
N LYS A 274 1.75 -11.86 -7.82
CA LYS A 274 2.68 -12.72 -8.57
C LYS A 274 3.92 -13.08 -7.74
N ARG A 275 4.46 -12.12 -6.98
CA ARG A 275 5.60 -12.37 -6.08
C ARG A 275 5.20 -13.33 -4.95
N LEU A 276 4.08 -13.08 -4.29
CA LEU A 276 3.54 -13.98 -3.25
C LEU A 276 3.32 -15.40 -3.79
N LYS A 277 2.76 -15.53 -4.99
CA LYS A 277 2.59 -16.81 -5.69
C LYS A 277 3.91 -17.52 -5.94
N GLY A 278 4.92 -16.80 -6.43
CA GLY A 278 6.26 -17.37 -6.67
C GLY A 278 6.92 -17.83 -5.37
N ARG A 279 6.80 -17.05 -4.30
CA ARG A 279 7.36 -17.43 -2.99
C ARG A 279 6.58 -18.59 -2.35
N TRP A 280 5.25 -18.61 -2.48
CA TRP A 280 4.41 -19.73 -2.06
C TRP A 280 4.83 -21.04 -2.73
N ALA A 281 5.03 -21.02 -4.06
CA ALA A 281 5.51 -22.19 -4.81
C ALA A 281 6.90 -22.64 -4.38
N ALA A 282 7.82 -21.69 -4.14
CA ALA A 282 9.16 -22.02 -3.65
C ALA A 282 9.14 -22.61 -2.22
N THR A 283 8.20 -22.17 -1.37
CA THR A 283 8.12 -22.60 0.03
C THR A 283 7.36 -23.92 0.21
N TRP A 284 6.27 -24.14 -0.54
CA TRP A 284 5.37 -25.27 -0.32
C TRP A 284 5.16 -26.17 -1.55
N GLY A 285 5.84 -25.91 -2.68
CA GLY A 285 5.76 -26.76 -3.89
C GLY A 285 4.43 -26.67 -4.65
N GLU A 286 3.55 -25.73 -4.30
CA GLU A 286 2.25 -25.56 -4.95
C GLU A 286 2.18 -24.27 -5.74
N ASN A 287 1.54 -24.31 -6.90
CA ASN A 287 1.49 -23.13 -7.75
C ASN A 287 0.52 -22.07 -7.24
N ASP A 288 -0.58 -22.45 -6.59
CA ASP A 288 -1.67 -21.51 -6.28
C ASP A 288 -1.86 -21.31 -4.77
N PRO A 289 -1.59 -20.09 -4.24
CA PRO A 289 -1.87 -19.79 -2.85
C PRO A 289 -3.38 -19.73 -2.58
N PRO A 290 -3.83 -20.03 -1.35
CA PRO A 290 -5.23 -20.01 -0.95
C PRO A 290 -5.75 -18.56 -0.90
N CYS A 291 -6.44 -18.16 -1.98
CA CYS A 291 -7.03 -16.83 -2.10
C CYS A 291 -8.51 -16.86 -1.73
N ILE A 292 -8.93 -15.92 -0.90
CA ILE A 292 -10.32 -15.72 -0.51
C ILE A 292 -10.90 -14.54 -1.29
N SER A 293 -12.08 -14.78 -1.87
CA SER A 293 -12.94 -13.73 -2.39
C SER A 293 -14.09 -13.50 -1.42
N LEU A 294 -14.40 -12.22 -1.17
CA LEU A 294 -15.51 -11.83 -0.30
C LEU A 294 -16.83 -11.88 -1.08
N SER A 295 -17.86 -12.38 -0.41
CA SER A 295 -19.21 -12.52 -0.93
C SER A 295 -19.92 -11.15 -0.99
N THR A 296 -19.55 -10.27 -0.06
CA THR A 296 -20.17 -8.95 0.15
C THR A 296 -19.11 -7.87 0.01
N ALA A 297 -18.87 -7.40 -1.22
CA ALA A 297 -18.05 -6.23 -1.47
C ALA A 297 -18.93 -4.98 -1.67
N GLY A 298 -19.24 -4.30 -0.58
CA GLY A 298 -19.85 -2.97 -0.62
C GLY A 298 -18.84 -1.87 -1.00
N ALA A 299 -19.32 -0.81 -1.66
CA ALA A 299 -18.50 0.36 -1.92
C ALA A 299 -18.13 1.08 -0.61
N SER A 300 -16.83 1.26 -0.37
CA SER A 300 -16.34 2.03 0.78
C SER A 300 -16.70 3.51 0.65
N VAL A 301 -17.04 4.17 1.77
CA VAL A 301 -17.22 5.63 1.86
C VAL A 301 -16.03 6.43 1.33
N MET A 302 -14.82 5.85 1.29
CA MET A 302 -13.63 6.45 0.68
C MET A 302 -13.76 6.69 -0.83
N HIS A 303 -14.70 6.03 -1.52
CA HIS A 303 -15.04 6.32 -2.92
C HIS A 303 -15.38 7.80 -3.13
N LYS A 304 -15.95 8.49 -2.12
CA LYS A 304 -16.25 9.93 -2.14
C LYS A 304 -15.01 10.80 -2.39
N LEU A 305 -13.83 10.39 -1.90
CA LEU A 305 -12.56 11.12 -2.06
C LEU A 305 -11.70 10.58 -3.22
N ARG A 306 -11.85 9.30 -3.55
CA ARG A 306 -11.11 8.63 -4.62
C ARG A 306 -12.05 7.65 -5.33
N PRO A 307 -12.59 8.03 -6.50
CA PRO A 307 -13.35 7.11 -7.33
C PRO A 307 -12.51 5.86 -7.60
N GLN A 308 -13.06 4.70 -7.27
CA GLN A 308 -12.45 3.43 -7.63
C GLN A 308 -12.94 3.02 -9.03
N PRO A 309 -12.18 2.19 -9.76
CA PRO A 309 -12.53 1.84 -11.13
C PRO A 309 -13.83 1.05 -11.27
N ALA A 310 -14.31 0.44 -10.18
CA ALA A 310 -15.52 -0.37 -10.15
C ALA A 310 -16.04 -0.50 -8.70
N TRP A 311 -17.30 -0.90 -8.55
CA TRP A 311 -18.01 -0.98 -7.26
C TRP A 311 -17.55 -2.14 -6.37
N ASP A 312 -17.10 -3.24 -7.00
CA ASP A 312 -16.46 -4.41 -6.36
C ASP A 312 -15.03 -4.11 -5.85
N ARG A 313 -14.53 -2.90 -6.10
CA ARG A 313 -13.17 -2.47 -5.74
C ARG A 313 -13.22 -1.61 -4.49
N THR A 314 -13.11 -2.26 -3.33
CA THR A 314 -13.10 -1.58 -2.03
C THR A 314 -11.68 -1.20 -1.57
N CYS A 315 -11.57 -0.42 -0.51
CA CYS A 315 -10.27 -0.09 0.10
C CYS A 315 -9.85 -1.17 1.11
N THR A 316 -8.56 -1.24 1.44
CA THR A 316 -8.00 -2.30 2.30
C THR A 316 -8.68 -2.41 3.66
N ALA A 317 -9.03 -1.28 4.29
CA ALA A 317 -9.72 -1.31 5.59
C ALA A 317 -11.16 -1.82 5.46
N ALA A 318 -11.89 -1.42 4.42
CA ALA A 318 -13.23 -1.94 4.17
C ALA A 318 -13.22 -3.42 3.78
N ALA A 319 -12.19 -3.87 3.06
CA ALA A 319 -11.99 -5.30 2.79
C ALA A 319 -11.77 -6.09 4.09
N ALA A 320 -11.01 -5.53 5.05
CA ALA A 320 -10.83 -6.13 6.37
C ALA A 320 -12.13 -6.15 7.18
N ALA A 321 -12.92 -5.06 7.17
CA ALA A 321 -14.21 -5.00 7.85
C ALA A 321 -15.18 -6.05 7.32
N ASN A 322 -15.31 -6.17 5.99
CA ASN A 322 -16.15 -7.19 5.36
C ASN A 322 -15.67 -8.62 5.67
N LEU A 323 -14.35 -8.84 5.70
CA LEU A 323 -13.78 -10.13 6.12
C LEU A 323 -14.16 -10.48 7.56
N LEU A 324 -14.08 -9.52 8.49
CA LEU A 324 -14.50 -9.71 9.88
C LEU A 324 -16.00 -10.00 10.01
N LEU A 325 -16.85 -9.33 9.24
CA LEU A 325 -18.30 -9.60 9.19
C LEU A 325 -18.62 -10.99 8.63
N GLU A 326 -17.98 -11.39 7.52
CA GLU A 326 -18.18 -12.73 6.95
C GLU A 326 -17.67 -13.83 7.90
N LEU A 327 -16.60 -13.56 8.66
CA LEU A 327 -16.14 -14.45 9.73
C LEU A 327 -17.16 -14.53 10.88
N HIS A 328 -17.73 -13.40 11.31
CA HIS A 328 -18.73 -13.34 12.39
C HIS A 328 -19.97 -14.21 12.09
N TRP A 329 -20.36 -14.33 10.82
CA TRP A 329 -21.51 -15.15 10.43
C TRP A 329 -21.30 -16.65 10.61
N ARG A 330 -20.07 -17.10 10.83
CA ARG A 330 -19.79 -18.48 11.22
C ARG A 330 -20.17 -18.71 12.67
N THR A 331 -21.01 -19.72 12.91
CA THR A 331 -21.59 -20.01 14.22
C THR A 331 -20.53 -20.14 15.31
N GLU A 332 -19.41 -20.79 14.99
CA GLU A 332 -18.26 -21.01 15.88
C GLU A 332 -17.44 -19.75 16.19
N LEU A 333 -17.56 -18.70 15.38
CA LEU A 333 -16.86 -17.42 15.56
C LEU A 333 -17.76 -16.29 16.06
N ARG A 334 -19.08 -16.46 16.05
CA ARG A 334 -20.05 -15.46 16.52
C ARG A 334 -19.73 -14.91 17.93
N PRO A 335 -19.31 -15.72 18.92
CA PRO A 335 -18.99 -15.21 20.26
C PRO A 335 -17.71 -14.36 20.34
N ARG A 336 -16.95 -14.20 19.24
CA ARG A 336 -15.64 -13.53 19.22
C ARG A 336 -15.70 -12.02 19.00
N GLY A 337 -16.90 -11.44 18.85
CA GLY A 337 -17.09 -9.99 18.69
C GLY A 337 -16.48 -9.41 17.41
N LEU A 338 -16.38 -10.22 16.34
CA LEU A 338 -15.77 -9.79 15.07
C LEU A 338 -16.62 -8.73 14.34
N ASP A 339 -17.92 -8.70 14.58
CA ASP A 339 -18.86 -7.67 14.12
C ASP A 339 -18.55 -6.30 14.75
N GLU A 340 -18.35 -6.25 16.06
CA GLU A 340 -17.93 -5.02 16.73
C GLU A 340 -16.56 -4.55 16.20
N GLN A 341 -15.61 -5.47 16.00
CA GLN A 341 -14.30 -5.15 15.42
C GLN A 341 -14.43 -4.61 13.98
N ALA A 342 -15.35 -5.14 13.18
CA ALA A 342 -15.65 -4.62 11.85
C ALA A 342 -16.22 -3.20 11.92
N GLU A 343 -17.19 -2.95 12.80
CA GLU A 343 -17.77 -1.62 13.01
C GLU A 343 -16.71 -0.59 13.44
N ARG A 344 -15.75 -0.98 14.29
CA ARG A 344 -14.62 -0.12 14.66
C ARG A 344 -13.75 0.26 13.46
N VAL A 345 -13.53 -0.67 12.53
CA VAL A 345 -12.80 -0.40 11.28
C VAL A 345 -13.58 0.57 10.40
N GLU A 346 -14.88 0.38 10.23
CA GLU A 346 -15.72 1.29 9.44
C GLU A 346 -15.75 2.71 10.03
N ASN A 347 -15.94 2.83 11.34
CA ASN A 347 -15.88 4.11 12.05
C ASN A 347 -14.51 4.81 11.86
N ALA A 348 -13.40 4.07 11.86
CA ALA A 348 -12.09 4.64 11.60
C ALA A 348 -11.91 5.12 10.15
N ILE A 349 -12.57 4.48 9.19
CA ILE A 349 -12.60 4.96 7.80
C ILE A 349 -13.32 6.31 7.73
N ASP A 350 -14.43 6.48 8.46
CA ASP A 350 -15.15 7.76 8.52
C ASP A 350 -14.31 8.87 9.18
N VAL A 351 -13.60 8.55 10.27
CA VAL A 351 -12.65 9.49 10.91
C VAL A 351 -11.57 9.94 9.92
N LEU A 352 -11.01 9.02 9.14
CA LEU A 352 -10.02 9.34 8.11
C LEU A 352 -10.61 10.20 6.98
N LEU A 353 -11.80 9.86 6.51
CA LEU A 353 -12.54 10.61 5.50
C LEU A 353 -12.79 12.05 5.96
N GLU A 354 -13.23 12.23 7.20
CA GLU A 354 -13.46 13.54 7.81
C GLU A 354 -12.15 14.35 7.87
N ALA A 355 -11.07 13.79 8.41
CA ALA A 355 -9.78 14.46 8.53
C ALA A 355 -9.23 14.92 7.16
N LEU A 356 -9.30 14.05 6.15
CA LEU A 356 -8.90 14.38 4.79
C LEU A 356 -9.81 15.45 4.16
N THR A 357 -11.10 15.43 4.46
CA THR A 357 -12.09 16.41 3.95
C THR A 357 -11.84 17.79 4.54
N VAL A 358 -11.68 17.87 5.87
CA VAL A 358 -11.33 19.11 6.58
C VAL A 358 -10.05 19.71 6.01
N ARG A 359 -9.01 18.89 5.85
CA ARG A 359 -7.75 19.31 5.23
C ARG A 359 -7.95 19.85 3.82
N ARG A 360 -8.71 19.16 2.96
CA ARG A 360 -8.97 19.62 1.58
C ARG A 360 -9.67 20.98 1.57
N ARG A 361 -10.66 21.17 2.43
CA ARG A 361 -11.36 22.46 2.58
C ARG A 361 -10.41 23.57 3.01
N ARG A 362 -9.57 23.35 4.04
CA ARG A 362 -8.57 24.34 4.48
C ARG A 362 -7.59 24.71 3.36
N MET A 363 -7.21 23.74 2.53
CA MET A 363 -6.34 23.96 1.38
C MET A 363 -7.05 24.57 0.16
N GLY A 364 -8.32 24.97 0.27
CA GLY A 364 -9.11 25.53 -0.84
C GLY A 364 -9.40 24.53 -1.97
N ARG A 365 -9.37 23.22 -1.70
CA ARG A 365 -9.59 22.16 -2.69
C ARG A 365 -11.01 21.61 -2.59
N SER A 366 -11.60 21.29 -3.75
CA SER A 366 -12.89 20.59 -3.82
C SER A 366 -12.87 19.28 -3.03
N VAL A 367 -13.95 19.02 -2.29
CA VAL A 367 -14.19 17.78 -1.53
C VAL A 367 -14.50 16.62 -2.47
N ALA A 368 -15.34 16.86 -3.49
CA ALA A 368 -15.64 15.88 -4.51
C ALA A 368 -14.55 15.86 -5.61
N ARG A 369 -14.15 14.67 -6.04
CA ARG A 369 -13.40 14.48 -7.28
C ARG A 369 -14.43 14.25 -8.37
N ARG A 370 -14.57 15.18 -9.34
CA ARG A 370 -15.45 14.97 -10.51
C ARG A 370 -15.12 13.60 -11.11
N GLU A 371 -16.13 12.77 -11.32
CA GLU A 371 -15.98 11.57 -12.14
C GLU A 371 -15.40 12.00 -13.47
N ARG A 372 -14.26 11.43 -13.86
CA ARG A 372 -13.83 11.55 -15.25
C ARG A 372 -14.78 10.63 -16.01
N HIS A 373 -15.87 11.18 -16.52
CA HIS A 373 -16.64 10.52 -17.56
C HIS A 373 -15.66 10.25 -18.71
N THR A 374 -15.20 9.00 -18.81
CA THR A 374 -14.71 8.51 -20.08
C THR A 374 -15.91 8.46 -20.99
N THR A 375 -16.06 9.46 -21.84
CA THR A 375 -16.99 9.47 -22.96
C THR A 375 -16.62 8.31 -23.89
N ILE A 376 -17.10 7.11 -23.57
CA ILE A 376 -17.11 5.95 -24.48
C ILE A 376 -18.29 6.06 -25.46
N ALA A 377 -19.19 7.04 -25.27
CA ALA A 377 -20.39 7.23 -26.08
C ALA A 377 -20.20 8.03 -27.39
N SER A 378 -18.99 8.20 -27.93
CA SER A 378 -18.80 8.91 -29.22
C SER A 378 -17.97 8.15 -30.26
N LYS A 379 -17.74 6.84 -30.09
CA LYS A 379 -17.07 6.00 -31.11
C LYS A 379 -17.93 4.86 -31.67
N LEU A 380 -19.20 4.77 -31.27
CA LEU A 380 -20.14 3.76 -31.79
C LEU A 380 -21.16 4.32 -32.79
N GLN A 381 -21.00 5.55 -33.28
CA GLN A 381 -21.87 6.14 -34.31
C GLN A 381 -21.20 6.42 -35.66
N ASN A 382 -19.94 6.00 -35.87
CA ASN A 382 -19.24 6.18 -37.15
C ASN A 382 -18.92 4.87 -37.88
N ASN A 383 -19.55 3.75 -37.52
CA ASN A 383 -19.49 2.49 -38.28
C ASN A 383 -20.92 1.98 -38.53
N SER A 384 -21.72 2.77 -39.24
CA SER A 384 -22.95 2.31 -39.91
C SER A 384 -22.79 2.51 -41.40
#